data_AF-A0A1Y1UYL7-F1
#
_entry.id   AF-A0A1Y1UYL7-F1
#
_cell.length_a   1.000
_cell.length_b   1.000
_cell.length_c   1.000
_cell.angle_alpha   90.00
_cell.angle_beta   90.00
_cell.angle_gamma   90.00
#
_symmetry.space_group_name_H-M   'P 1'
#
loop_
_entity.id
_entity.type
_entity.pdbx_description
1 polymer ?
#
loop_
_entity_poly.entity_id
_entity_poly.type
_entity_poly.pdbx_seq_one_letter_code
_entity_poly.pdbx_strand_id
1 'polypeptide(L)'
;MINLINRFFYIILVFSFYVIVTYGKEYIIRNGDDFFYSINGIITNYEGNEELIFRFPDHQYDMLNQIYSISIPVNTNISFIGNENMTIFDFGFDKKGALDINKSIDKELYVKFENIIIQNFYSLNQYQSKISVFHVISQLNNLFVTYNNCIFRNNSNDIFTLDINCSKNNIIEPNVTFNNCKFL
;
A
#
# COMPACT_ATOMS: atom_id res chain seq x y z
N MET A 1 -4.53 22.47 49.87
CA MET A 1 -5.18 21.32 49.20
C MET A 1 -5.69 21.65 47.80
N ILE A 2 -6.35 22.80 47.59
CA ILE A 2 -6.91 23.23 46.28
C ILE A 2 -5.88 23.29 45.13
N ASN A 3 -4.62 23.67 45.41
CA ASN A 3 -3.57 23.76 44.38
C ASN A 3 -3.11 22.41 43.78
N LEU A 4 -3.25 21.30 44.49
CA LEU A 4 -2.81 19.99 43.99
C LEU A 4 -3.83 19.43 42.99
N ILE A 5 -5.12 19.61 43.29
CA ILE A 5 -6.25 19.17 42.45
C ILE A 5 -6.21 19.90 41.10
N ASN A 6 -5.97 21.21 41.09
CA ASN A 6 -5.90 22.00 39.84
C ASN A 6 -4.71 21.60 38.95
N ARG A 7 -3.54 21.28 39.55
CA ARG A 7 -2.39 20.77 38.79
C ARG A 7 -2.66 19.39 38.17
N PHE A 8 -3.31 18.52 38.91
CA PHE A 8 -3.67 17.19 38.42
C PHE A 8 -4.68 17.27 37.27
N PHE A 9 -5.68 18.14 37.41
CA PHE A 9 -6.66 18.39 36.35
C PHE A 9 -6.01 18.96 35.08
N TYR A 10 -5.03 19.87 35.22
CA TYR A 10 -4.29 20.42 34.10
C TYR A 10 -3.44 19.37 33.38
N ILE A 11 -2.77 18.48 34.12
CA ILE A 11 -2.00 17.37 33.54
C ILE A 11 -2.91 16.41 32.78
N ILE A 12 -4.08 16.07 33.33
CA ILE A 12 -5.09 15.25 32.63
C ILE A 12 -5.56 15.94 31.36
N LEU A 13 -5.81 17.25 31.39
CA LEU A 13 -6.23 18.02 30.21
C LEU A 13 -5.16 17.99 29.13
N VAL A 14 -3.89 18.26 29.47
CA VAL A 14 -2.76 18.19 28.53
C VAL A 14 -2.62 16.77 27.97
N PHE A 15 -2.67 15.74 28.82
CA PHE A 15 -2.64 14.35 28.36
C PHE A 15 -3.84 14.02 27.47
N SER A 16 -5.04 14.51 27.76
CA SER A 16 -6.22 14.26 26.93
C SER A 16 -6.14 14.95 25.56
N PHE A 17 -5.47 16.10 25.48
CA PHE A 17 -5.16 16.77 24.22
C PHE A 17 -4.05 16.05 23.43
N TYR A 18 -3.04 15.49 24.12
CA TYR A 18 -2.01 14.66 23.48
C TYR A 18 -2.52 13.26 23.08
N VAL A 19 -3.55 12.77 23.76
CA VAL A 19 -4.30 11.56 23.43
C VAL A 19 -5.43 11.90 22.45
N ILE A 20 -5.39 13.05 21.75
CA ILE A 20 -6.05 13.15 20.44
C ILE A 20 -5.24 12.26 19.52
N VAL A 21 -5.59 10.98 19.62
CA VAL A 21 -5.01 9.85 18.96
C VAL A 21 -5.14 10.07 17.46
N THR A 22 -4.01 9.98 16.78
CA THR A 22 -3.93 9.86 15.34
C THR A 22 -4.40 8.46 14.98
N TYR A 23 -5.64 8.34 14.51
CA TYR A 23 -6.19 7.08 14.01
C TYR A 23 -6.11 7.08 12.49
N GLY A 24 -5.19 6.27 11.95
CA GLY A 24 -5.19 5.98 10.52
C GLY A 24 -6.59 5.54 10.06
N LYS A 25 -6.99 5.99 8.87
CA LYS A 25 -8.32 5.67 8.33
C LYS A 25 -8.30 4.27 7.73
N GLU A 26 -9.18 3.41 8.20
CA GLU A 26 -9.28 2.03 7.76
C GLU A 26 -10.46 1.80 6.80
N TYR A 27 -10.22 1.04 5.74
CA TYR A 27 -11.23 0.54 4.80
C TYR A 27 -11.14 -0.99 4.72
N ILE A 28 -12.27 -1.65 4.95
CA ILE A 28 -12.40 -3.10 4.80
C ILE A 28 -12.95 -3.37 3.40
N ILE A 29 -12.21 -4.13 2.59
CA ILE A 29 -12.50 -4.41 1.19
C ILE A 29 -12.82 -5.89 1.08
N ARG A 30 -14.02 -6.26 0.67
CA ARG A 30 -14.42 -7.65 0.48
C ARG A 30 -14.30 -8.06 -0.98
N ASN A 31 -14.18 -9.36 -1.22
CA ASN A 31 -14.11 -9.90 -2.57
C ASN A 31 -15.41 -9.62 -3.32
N GLY A 32 -15.29 -9.09 -4.54
CA GLY A 32 -16.42 -8.64 -5.36
C GLY A 32 -16.85 -7.19 -5.11
N ASP A 33 -16.24 -6.48 -4.15
CA ASP A 33 -16.45 -5.04 -4.03
C ASP A 33 -15.85 -4.29 -5.23
N ASP A 34 -16.49 -3.20 -5.64
CA ASP A 34 -15.98 -2.29 -6.69
C ASP A 34 -14.78 -1.43 -6.22
N PHE A 35 -14.07 -1.87 -5.18
CA PHE A 35 -13.03 -1.09 -4.51
C PHE A 35 -11.98 -0.56 -5.48
N PHE A 36 -11.46 -1.41 -6.36
CA PHE A 36 -10.40 -1.02 -7.29
C PHE A 36 -10.83 0.03 -8.32
N TYR A 37 -12.14 0.17 -8.60
CA TYR A 37 -12.66 1.29 -9.39
C TYR A 37 -12.70 2.59 -8.59
N SER A 38 -12.89 2.51 -7.27
CA SER A 38 -13.06 3.64 -6.37
C SER A 38 -11.79 4.07 -5.64
N ILE A 39 -10.73 3.23 -5.62
CA ILE A 39 -9.53 3.44 -4.80
C ILE A 39 -8.86 4.79 -5.05
N ASN A 40 -8.77 5.20 -6.32
CA ASN A 40 -8.18 6.49 -6.66
C ASN A 40 -8.97 7.63 -6.00
N GLY A 41 -10.30 7.61 -6.10
CA GLY A 41 -11.17 8.58 -5.43
C GLY A 41 -11.06 8.55 -3.91
N ILE A 42 -10.91 7.36 -3.31
CA ILE A 42 -10.70 7.21 -1.86
C ILE A 42 -9.40 7.89 -1.42
N ILE A 43 -8.31 7.67 -2.15
CA ILE A 43 -6.99 8.21 -1.81
C ILE A 43 -6.92 9.72 -2.10
N THR A 44 -7.46 10.19 -3.23
CA THR A 44 -7.42 11.62 -3.58
C THR A 44 -8.27 12.48 -2.64
N ASN A 45 -9.39 11.93 -2.15
CA ASN A 45 -10.27 12.64 -1.22
C ASN A 45 -9.82 12.52 0.25
N TYR A 46 -8.74 11.79 0.50
CA TYR A 46 -8.18 11.68 1.84
C TYR A 46 -7.26 12.87 2.12
N GLU A 47 -7.78 13.84 2.88
CA GLU A 47 -7.05 15.04 3.31
C GLU A 47 -6.28 14.84 4.64
N GLY A 48 -6.21 13.61 5.13
CA GLY A 48 -5.55 13.30 6.40
C GLY A 48 -4.02 13.29 6.29
N ASN A 49 -3.34 13.81 7.30
CA ASN A 49 -1.89 13.67 7.45
C ASN A 49 -1.44 12.27 7.92
N GLU A 50 -2.39 11.36 8.13
CA GLU A 50 -2.22 10.07 8.80
C GLU A 50 -2.28 8.89 7.83
N GLU A 51 -1.96 7.69 8.31
CA GLU A 51 -1.94 6.47 7.50
C GLU A 51 -3.34 6.07 6.98
N LEU A 52 -3.38 5.59 5.73
CA LEU A 52 -4.55 5.00 5.10
C LEU A 52 -4.37 3.48 5.04
N ILE A 53 -5.28 2.73 5.66
CA ILE A 53 -5.17 1.27 5.79
C ILE A 53 -6.29 0.61 4.99
N PHE A 54 -5.91 -0.26 4.06
CA PHE A 54 -6.79 -1.11 3.26
C PHE A 54 -6.67 -2.56 3.74
N ARG A 55 -7.73 -3.10 4.35
CA ARG A 55 -7.78 -4.48 4.82
C ARG A 55 -8.54 -5.38 3.87
N PHE A 56 -7.97 -6.55 3.61
CA PHE A 56 -8.52 -7.58 2.74
C PHE A 56 -8.81 -8.85 3.56
N PRO A 57 -9.93 -8.93 4.30
CA PRO A 57 -10.21 -10.02 5.24
C PRO A 57 -10.50 -11.36 4.55
N ASP A 58 -10.96 -11.34 3.30
CA ASP A 58 -11.34 -12.57 2.61
C ASP A 58 -10.09 -13.35 2.17
N HIS A 59 -10.23 -14.67 2.02
CA HIS A 59 -9.09 -15.53 1.68
C HIS A 59 -8.56 -15.27 0.27
N GLN A 60 -9.43 -14.92 -0.68
CA GLN A 60 -9.08 -14.78 -2.08
C GLN A 60 -9.87 -13.66 -2.76
N TYR A 61 -9.19 -12.92 -3.64
CA TYR A 61 -9.71 -11.88 -4.51
C TYR A 61 -9.40 -12.26 -5.95
N ASP A 62 -10.44 -12.24 -6.79
CA ASP A 62 -10.30 -12.47 -8.22
C ASP A 62 -9.95 -11.15 -8.93
N MET A 63 -8.78 -11.10 -9.54
CA MET A 63 -8.27 -9.91 -10.22
C MET A 63 -8.69 -9.84 -11.70
N LEU A 64 -9.34 -10.87 -12.25
CA LEU A 64 -9.69 -10.96 -13.69
C LEU A 64 -10.67 -9.87 -14.15
N ASN A 65 -11.52 -9.40 -13.23
CA ASN A 65 -12.54 -8.40 -13.50
C ASN A 65 -12.04 -6.97 -13.27
N GLN A 66 -10.78 -6.78 -12.90
CA GLN A 66 -10.23 -5.46 -12.63
C GLN A 66 -9.85 -4.71 -13.91
N ILE A 67 -9.70 -3.39 -13.79
CA ILE A 67 -9.05 -2.59 -14.84
C ILE A 67 -7.60 -3.05 -15.04
N TYR A 68 -7.02 -2.81 -16.21
CA TYR A 68 -5.67 -3.28 -16.54
C TYR A 68 -4.62 -2.82 -15.53
N SER A 69 -4.61 -1.52 -15.23
CA SER A 69 -3.73 -0.94 -14.23
C SER A 69 -4.49 0.05 -13.36
N ILE A 70 -4.17 0.05 -12.07
CA ILE A 70 -4.78 0.83 -11.02
C ILE A 70 -3.74 1.83 -10.55
N SER A 71 -3.97 3.11 -10.86
CA SER A 71 -3.10 4.19 -10.42
C SER A 71 -3.38 4.54 -8.96
N ILE A 72 -2.33 4.47 -8.13
CA ILE A 72 -2.35 4.76 -6.70
C ILE A 72 -1.50 6.01 -6.46
N PRO A 73 -2.11 7.21 -6.35
CA PRO A 73 -1.39 8.42 -6.00
C PRO A 73 -0.98 8.38 -4.51
N VAL A 74 0.31 8.41 -4.21
CA VAL A 74 0.82 8.36 -2.83
C VAL A 74 1.01 9.79 -2.31
N ASN A 75 0.03 10.28 -1.55
CA ASN A 75 0.05 11.55 -0.84
C ASN A 75 0.12 11.39 0.70
N THR A 76 -0.10 10.17 1.19
CA THR A 76 0.02 9.76 2.59
C THR A 76 0.64 8.37 2.70
N ASN A 77 0.90 7.91 3.92
CA ASN A 77 1.31 6.52 4.15
C ASN A 77 0.14 5.58 3.85
N ILE A 78 0.38 4.51 3.10
CA ILE A 78 -0.65 3.56 2.67
C ILE A 78 -0.24 2.15 3.06
N SER A 79 -1.14 1.42 3.70
CA SER A 79 -0.96 0.01 4.04
C SER A 79 -2.03 -0.87 3.39
N PHE A 80 -1.61 -1.89 2.65
CA PHE A 80 -2.44 -2.96 2.11
C PHE A 80 -2.20 -4.22 2.93
N ILE A 81 -3.21 -4.67 3.67
CA ILE A 81 -3.07 -5.71 4.70
C ILE A 81 -4.04 -6.87 4.42
N GLY A 82 -3.50 -8.04 4.12
CA GLY A 82 -4.25 -9.29 4.05
C GLY A 82 -4.60 -9.85 5.42
N ASN A 83 -5.33 -10.96 5.44
CA ASN A 83 -5.71 -11.65 6.68
C ASN A 83 -4.54 -12.44 7.30
N GLU A 84 -4.75 -13.02 8.49
CA GLU A 84 -3.72 -13.76 9.25
C GLU A 84 -3.18 -15.01 8.52
N ASN A 85 -4.00 -15.62 7.67
CA ASN A 85 -3.64 -16.79 6.86
C ASN A 85 -3.12 -16.39 5.46
N MET A 86 -2.82 -15.10 5.29
CA MET A 86 -2.54 -14.43 4.03
C MET A 86 -3.73 -14.38 3.07
N THR A 87 -3.81 -13.28 2.33
CA THR A 87 -4.86 -13.05 1.32
C THR A 87 -4.31 -13.29 -0.08
N ILE A 88 -5.00 -14.09 -0.89
CA ILE A 88 -4.61 -14.39 -2.27
C ILE A 88 -5.21 -13.35 -3.22
N PHE A 89 -4.35 -12.66 -3.97
CA PHE A 89 -4.74 -11.94 -5.18
C PHE A 89 -4.40 -12.83 -6.37
N ASP A 90 -5.44 -13.44 -6.94
CA ASP A 90 -5.31 -14.36 -8.06
C ASP A 90 -5.56 -13.64 -9.38
N PHE A 91 -4.53 -13.58 -10.22
CA PHE A 91 -4.57 -12.91 -11.51
C PHE A 91 -5.08 -13.80 -12.64
N GLY A 92 -5.33 -15.09 -12.37
CA GLY A 92 -6.00 -15.98 -13.32
C GLY A 92 -5.34 -16.05 -14.70
N PHE A 93 -4.02 -15.86 -14.79
CA PHE A 93 -3.27 -15.82 -16.04
C PHE A 93 -3.63 -14.63 -16.94
N ASP A 94 -3.91 -13.48 -16.32
CA ASP A 94 -4.05 -12.18 -16.95
C ASP A 94 -3.08 -11.17 -16.30
N LYS A 95 -2.99 -9.95 -16.86
CA LYS A 95 -2.16 -8.84 -16.37
C LYS A 95 -3.00 -7.69 -15.76
N LYS A 96 -4.30 -7.88 -15.59
CA LYS A 96 -5.20 -6.87 -15.02
C LYS A 96 -4.99 -6.71 -13.52
N GLY A 97 -5.34 -5.56 -12.98
CA GLY A 97 -5.18 -5.26 -11.57
C GLY A 97 -3.73 -4.97 -11.16
N ALA A 98 -2.85 -4.68 -12.12
CA ALA A 98 -1.53 -4.13 -11.83
C ALA A 98 -1.66 -2.82 -11.05
N LEU A 99 -0.69 -2.53 -10.18
CA LEU A 99 -0.70 -1.38 -9.29
C LEU A 99 0.42 -0.40 -9.68
N ASP A 100 0.02 0.77 -10.17
CA ASP A 100 0.93 1.87 -10.50
C ASP A 100 1.01 2.83 -9.31
N ILE A 101 2.04 2.66 -8.48
CA ILE A 101 2.29 3.44 -7.28
C ILE A 101 3.05 4.70 -7.67
N ASN A 102 2.37 5.84 -7.64
CA ASN A 102 2.87 7.10 -8.16
C ASN A 102 3.01 8.13 -7.05
N LYS A 103 4.21 8.68 -6.88
CA LYS A 103 4.45 9.76 -5.91
C LYS A 103 4.78 11.09 -6.58
N SER A 104 4.11 12.15 -6.15
CA SER A 104 4.28 13.51 -6.68
C SER A 104 4.68 14.58 -5.65
N ILE A 105 4.67 14.28 -4.35
CA ILE A 105 4.91 15.27 -3.30
C ILE A 105 6.29 15.09 -2.64
N ASP A 106 6.95 16.19 -2.28
CA ASP A 106 8.23 16.16 -1.56
C ASP A 106 8.06 15.98 -0.05
N LYS A 107 7.58 14.79 0.31
CA LYS A 107 7.39 14.34 1.69
C LYS A 107 7.83 12.90 1.78
N GLU A 108 8.46 12.50 2.87
CA GLU A 108 8.73 11.08 3.15
C GLU A 108 7.42 10.30 3.31
N LEU A 109 7.27 9.22 2.53
CA LEU A 109 6.04 8.42 2.49
C LEU A 109 6.36 6.93 2.42
N TYR A 110 5.49 6.15 3.06
CA TYR A 110 5.61 4.71 3.15
C TYR A 110 4.42 4.03 2.48
N VAL A 111 4.69 3.05 1.62
CA VAL A 111 3.69 2.12 1.08
C VAL A 111 4.03 0.73 1.57
N LYS A 112 3.09 0.07 2.22
CA LYS A 112 3.31 -1.23 2.86
C LYS A 112 2.33 -2.26 2.32
N PHE A 113 2.84 -3.45 2.04
CA PHE A 113 2.05 -4.64 1.71
C PHE A 113 2.35 -5.70 2.77
N GLU A 114 1.32 -6.29 3.38
CA GLU A 114 1.48 -7.26 4.46
C GLU A 114 0.53 -8.45 4.30
N ASN A 115 1.05 -9.67 4.47
CA ASN A 115 0.28 -10.93 4.43
C ASN A 115 -0.49 -11.13 3.11
N ILE A 116 0.17 -10.91 1.97
CA ILE A 116 -0.45 -11.03 0.64
C ILE A 116 0.25 -12.10 -0.20
N ILE A 117 -0.53 -12.91 -0.90
CA ILE A 117 -0.09 -13.85 -1.92
C ILE A 117 -0.46 -13.29 -3.29
N ILE A 118 0.53 -13.01 -4.13
CA ILE A 118 0.34 -12.65 -5.54
C ILE A 118 0.60 -13.90 -6.38
N GLN A 119 -0.39 -14.32 -7.18
CA GLN A 119 -0.23 -15.51 -8.01
C GLN A 119 -0.82 -15.39 -9.41
N ASN A 120 -0.30 -16.22 -10.31
CA ASN A 120 -0.81 -16.40 -11.67
C ASN A 120 -0.75 -15.11 -12.51
N PHE A 121 0.18 -14.20 -12.23
CA PHE A 121 0.39 -12.98 -13.02
C PHE A 121 1.27 -13.28 -14.24
N TYR A 122 0.63 -13.67 -15.33
CA TYR A 122 1.23 -13.71 -16.66
C TYR A 122 0.15 -13.76 -17.72
N SER A 123 0.41 -13.21 -18.92
CA SER A 123 -0.53 -13.33 -20.03
C SER A 123 -0.09 -14.42 -21.01
N LEU A 124 -1.02 -15.26 -21.45
CA LEU A 124 -0.80 -16.21 -22.55
C LEU A 124 -0.51 -15.50 -23.88
N ASN A 125 -0.94 -14.24 -24.02
CA ASN A 125 -0.74 -13.44 -25.22
C ASN A 125 0.60 -12.68 -25.12
N GLN A 126 1.65 -13.27 -25.71
CA GLN A 126 3.05 -12.81 -25.63
C GLN A 126 3.34 -11.41 -26.21
N TYR A 127 2.36 -10.76 -26.86
CA TYR A 127 2.58 -9.48 -27.55
C TYR A 127 2.34 -8.23 -26.69
N GLN A 128 1.89 -8.38 -25.44
CA GLN A 128 1.62 -7.23 -24.59
C GLN A 128 2.85 -6.83 -23.75
N SER A 129 3.03 -5.51 -23.65
CA SER A 129 4.09 -4.76 -22.98
C SER A 129 4.53 -5.31 -21.61
N LYS A 130 5.71 -4.86 -21.19
CA LYS A 130 6.30 -5.05 -19.86
C LYS A 130 5.42 -4.40 -18.78
N ILE A 131 4.33 -5.07 -18.42
CA ILE A 131 3.49 -4.71 -17.28
C ILE A 131 3.97 -5.57 -16.12
N SER A 132 4.23 -4.93 -15.00
CA SER A 132 4.53 -5.59 -13.73
C SER A 132 3.37 -5.50 -12.76
N VAL A 133 3.34 -6.38 -11.75
CA VAL A 133 2.30 -6.32 -10.70
C VAL A 133 2.40 -5.00 -9.94
N PHE A 134 3.60 -4.60 -9.56
CA PHE A 134 3.88 -3.36 -8.86
C PHE A 134 4.82 -2.51 -9.70
N HIS A 135 4.30 -1.42 -10.25
CA HIS A 135 5.10 -0.39 -10.91
C HIS A 135 5.22 0.82 -9.98
N VAL A 136 6.41 1.02 -9.42
CA VAL A 136 6.69 2.15 -8.53
C VAL A 136 7.34 3.25 -9.35
N ILE A 137 6.66 4.39 -9.46
CA ILE A 137 7.13 5.57 -10.18
C ILE A 137 7.32 6.70 -9.18
N SER A 138 8.55 7.21 -9.09
CA SER A 138 8.85 8.34 -8.21
C SER A 138 9.89 9.26 -8.84
N GLN A 139 9.57 10.56 -8.89
CA GLN A 139 10.53 11.61 -9.28
C GLN A 139 11.40 12.08 -8.10
N LEU A 140 11.19 11.48 -6.93
CA LEU A 140 11.83 11.83 -5.68
C LEU A 140 12.31 10.54 -5.00
N ASN A 141 13.35 10.62 -4.19
CA ASN A 141 13.93 9.44 -3.55
C ASN A 141 13.29 9.09 -2.20
N ASN A 142 12.36 9.89 -1.68
CA ASN A 142 11.75 9.72 -0.36
C ASN A 142 10.47 8.84 -0.35
N LEU A 143 10.34 7.90 -1.28
CA LEU A 143 9.26 6.89 -1.28
C LEU A 143 9.83 5.55 -0.82
N PHE A 144 9.26 5.00 0.25
CA PHE A 144 9.68 3.73 0.82
C PHE A 144 8.57 2.69 0.64
N VAL A 145 8.87 1.60 -0.07
CA VAL A 145 7.91 0.52 -0.33
C VAL A 145 8.38 -0.74 0.40
N THR A 146 7.52 -1.32 1.23
CA THR A 146 7.86 -2.48 2.05
C THR A 146 6.88 -3.62 1.82
N TYR A 147 7.41 -4.81 1.58
CA TYR A 147 6.63 -6.04 1.45
C TYR A 147 6.97 -6.95 2.64
N ASN A 148 5.98 -7.28 3.46
CA ASN A 148 6.13 -8.06 4.69
C ASN A 148 5.29 -9.34 4.63
N ASN A 149 5.93 -10.49 4.83
CA ASN A 149 5.26 -11.79 4.82
C ASN A 149 4.42 -12.02 3.54
N CYS A 150 5.00 -11.69 2.38
CA CYS A 150 4.35 -11.86 1.08
C CYS A 150 4.85 -13.10 0.35
N ILE A 151 3.99 -13.71 -0.47
CA ILE A 151 4.36 -14.81 -1.36
C ILE A 151 4.05 -14.41 -2.78
N PHE A 152 5.04 -14.52 -3.66
CA PHE A 152 4.87 -14.32 -5.10
C PHE A 152 5.08 -15.67 -5.77
N ARG A 153 4.02 -16.30 -6.27
CA ARG A 153 4.10 -17.66 -6.83
C ARG A 153 3.50 -17.80 -8.21
N ASN A 154 4.11 -18.60 -9.07
CA ASN A 154 3.58 -18.89 -10.41
C ASN A 154 3.35 -17.61 -11.25
N ASN A 155 4.29 -16.68 -11.17
CA ASN A 155 4.28 -15.45 -11.96
C ASN A 155 5.37 -15.58 -13.04
N SER A 156 4.99 -15.47 -14.31
CA SER A 156 5.95 -15.54 -15.43
C SER A 156 6.34 -14.16 -15.98
N ASN A 157 5.60 -13.13 -15.58
CA ASN A 157 5.89 -11.73 -15.90
C ASN A 157 6.63 -11.05 -14.74
N ASP A 158 7.25 -9.89 -15.02
CA ASP A 158 7.91 -9.07 -14.02
C ASP A 158 6.94 -8.76 -12.88
N ILE A 159 7.34 -8.97 -11.62
CA ILE A 159 6.48 -8.66 -10.48
C ILE A 159 6.68 -7.19 -10.07
N PHE A 160 7.90 -6.67 -10.20
CA PHE A 160 8.25 -5.32 -9.77
C PHE A 160 8.93 -4.56 -10.91
N THR A 161 8.55 -3.30 -11.08
CA THR A 161 9.27 -2.32 -11.89
C THR A 161 9.45 -1.06 -11.07
N LEU A 162 10.66 -0.53 -11.04
CA LEU A 162 11.01 0.66 -10.26
C LEU A 162 11.56 1.73 -11.20
N ASP A 163 10.78 2.78 -11.43
CA ASP A 163 11.17 3.95 -12.20
C ASP A 163 11.39 5.13 -11.25
N ILE A 164 12.58 5.16 -10.66
CA ILE A 164 13.00 6.21 -9.73
C ILE A 164 13.93 7.17 -10.46
N ASN A 165 13.42 8.37 -10.78
CA ASN A 165 14.21 9.42 -11.39
C ASN A 165 14.51 10.49 -10.35
N CYS A 166 15.73 10.52 -9.81
CA CYS A 166 16.12 11.50 -8.79
C CYS A 166 17.42 12.21 -9.18
N SER A 167 17.42 13.54 -9.05
CA SER A 167 18.60 14.38 -9.35
C SER A 167 19.60 14.47 -8.20
N LYS A 168 19.23 14.08 -6.98
CA LYS A 168 20.07 14.17 -5.77
C LYS A 168 19.99 12.90 -4.95
N ASN A 169 21.08 12.14 -4.90
CA ASN A 169 21.14 10.89 -4.15
C ASN A 169 21.58 11.13 -2.69
N ASN A 170 20.66 11.59 -1.84
CA ASN A 170 20.96 11.93 -0.45
C ASN A 170 20.46 10.89 0.57
N ILE A 171 19.91 9.76 0.11
CA ILE A 171 19.29 8.76 0.99
C ILE A 171 20.22 7.57 1.18
N ILE A 172 20.37 7.16 2.44
CA ILE A 172 21.20 6.04 2.88
C ILE A 172 20.37 4.75 2.98
N GLU A 173 19.07 4.88 3.22
CA GLU A 173 18.14 3.76 3.43
C GLU A 173 17.58 3.19 2.12
N PRO A 174 17.27 1.88 2.06
CA PRO A 174 16.68 1.26 0.89
C PRO A 174 15.22 1.72 0.68
N ASN A 175 14.92 2.21 -0.52
CA ASN A 175 13.57 2.62 -0.91
C ASN A 175 12.60 1.45 -1.12
N VAL A 176 13.10 0.23 -1.27
CA VAL A 176 12.29 -0.97 -1.43
C VAL A 176 12.85 -2.08 -0.54
N THR A 177 12.01 -2.64 0.31
CA THR A 177 12.40 -3.71 1.24
C THR A 177 11.47 -4.92 1.17
N PHE A 178 12.04 -6.10 1.35
CA PHE A 178 11.32 -7.37 1.36
C PHE A 178 11.66 -8.13 2.64
N ASN A 179 10.69 -8.30 3.52
CA ASN A 179 10.89 -8.94 4.82
C ASN A 179 10.05 -10.22 4.90
N ASN A 180 10.70 -11.36 5.11
CA ASN A 180 10.05 -12.67 5.17
C ASN A 180 9.19 -12.99 3.93
N CYS A 181 9.64 -12.57 2.74
CA CYS A 181 8.95 -12.82 1.48
C CYS A 181 9.45 -14.11 0.81
N LYS A 182 8.57 -14.77 0.05
CA LYS A 182 8.90 -15.97 -0.75
C LYS A 182 8.62 -15.71 -2.22
N PHE A 183 9.55 -16.15 -3.08
CA PHE A 183 9.44 -16.07 -4.54
C PHE A 183 9.49 -17.49 -5.10
N LEU A 184 8.38 -17.98 -5.66
CA LEU A 184 8.14 -19.39 -6.00
C LEU A 184 7.74 -19.59 -7.46
#